data_AF-A0A317N419-F1
#
_entry.id   AF-A0A317N419-F1
#
_cell.length_a   1.000
_cell.length_b   1.000
_cell.length_c   1.000
_cell.angle_alpha   90.00
_cell.angle_beta   90.00
_cell.angle_gamma   90.00
#
_symmetry.space_group_name_H-M   'P 1'
#
loop_
_entity.id
_entity.type
_entity.pdbx_description
1 polymer ?
#
loop_
_entity_poly.entity_id
_entity_poly.type
_entity_poly.pdbx_seq_one_letter_code
_entity_poly.pdbx_strand_id
1 'polypeptide(L)'
;MLAPAGVVDKLAEAGAETGRLEVATADAPFESAGVTVRSIVGEHAAIHSSLPESPNVAYLIDGRILHPGDAFPALPDSTLLDVLFLPVSGPWMRYADAVDYVTATRPGLVVPIHDGDLNEMGRTLTDQLAGLLPEGIRYQRLDSGTPVTV
;
A
#
# COMPACT_ATOMS: atom_id res chain seq x y z
N MET A 1 -16.44 -3.99 -3.95
CA MET A 1 -15.01 -4.34 -3.92
C MET A 1 -14.44 -3.94 -5.25
N LEU A 2 -13.54 -2.95 -5.21
CA LEU A 2 -12.71 -2.56 -6.33
C LEU A 2 -11.41 -3.36 -6.22
N ALA A 3 -10.97 -4.01 -7.29
CA ALA A 3 -9.79 -4.89 -7.25
C ALA A 3 -9.23 -5.17 -8.67
N PRO A 4 -8.06 -5.81 -8.81
CA PRO A 4 -7.63 -6.36 -10.09
C PRO A 4 -8.66 -7.34 -10.67
N ALA A 5 -8.73 -7.45 -12.00
CA ALA A 5 -9.70 -8.30 -12.70
C ALA A 5 -9.69 -9.76 -12.19
N GLY A 6 -8.50 -10.36 -12.05
CA GLY A 6 -8.39 -11.74 -11.56
C GLY A 6 -8.87 -11.93 -10.11
N VAL A 7 -8.94 -10.87 -9.30
CA VAL A 7 -9.55 -10.92 -7.95
C VAL A 7 -11.07 -10.83 -8.06
N VAL A 8 -11.59 -9.94 -8.92
CA VAL A 8 -13.03 -9.83 -9.22
C VAL A 8 -13.58 -11.17 -9.71
N ASP A 9 -12.91 -11.82 -10.64
CA ASP A 9 -13.32 -13.11 -11.20
C ASP A 9 -13.38 -14.18 -10.10
N LYS A 10 -12.32 -14.32 -9.29
CA LYS A 10 -12.28 -15.28 -8.18
C LYS A 10 -13.38 -15.04 -7.14
N LEU A 11 -13.72 -13.79 -6.86
CA LEU A 11 -14.80 -13.45 -5.93
C LEU A 11 -16.17 -13.78 -6.50
N ALA A 12 -16.39 -13.51 -7.79
CA ALA A 12 -17.62 -13.89 -8.47
C ALA A 12 -17.80 -15.42 -8.49
N GLU A 13 -16.73 -16.17 -8.79
CA GLU A 13 -16.71 -17.64 -8.73
C GLU A 13 -16.99 -18.17 -7.31
N ALA A 14 -16.49 -17.47 -6.29
CA ALA A 14 -16.76 -17.78 -4.88
C ALA A 14 -18.18 -17.40 -4.43
N GLY A 15 -19.01 -16.82 -5.30
CA GLY A 15 -20.40 -16.47 -5.01
C GLY A 15 -20.61 -15.10 -4.37
N ALA A 16 -19.62 -14.20 -4.46
CA ALA A 16 -19.81 -12.81 -4.04
C ALA A 16 -20.86 -12.11 -4.94
N GLU A 17 -21.58 -11.15 -4.35
CA GLU A 17 -22.61 -10.38 -5.07
C GLU A 17 -21.95 -9.55 -6.19
N THR A 18 -22.17 -9.95 -7.45
CA THR A 18 -21.51 -9.37 -8.63
C THR A 18 -21.80 -7.89 -8.82
N GLY A 19 -22.98 -7.41 -8.41
CA GLY A 19 -23.33 -5.99 -8.42
C GLY A 19 -22.49 -5.12 -7.47
N ARG A 20 -21.63 -5.74 -6.64
CA ARG A 20 -20.67 -5.06 -5.77
C ARG A 20 -19.23 -5.34 -6.17
N LEU A 21 -18.96 -5.95 -7.31
CA LEU A 21 -17.60 -6.23 -7.77
C LEU A 21 -17.26 -5.32 -8.95
N GLU A 22 -16.13 -4.63 -8.84
CA GLU A 22 -15.68 -3.69 -9.86
C GLU A 22 -14.19 -3.89 -10.11
N VAL A 23 -13.78 -3.82 -11.37
CA VAL A 23 -12.37 -3.85 -11.74
C VAL A 23 -11.80 -2.45 -11.54
N ALA A 24 -10.69 -2.35 -10.82
CA ALA A 24 -9.97 -1.09 -10.63
C ALA A 24 -9.44 -0.55 -11.96
N THR A 25 -9.66 0.74 -12.21
CA THR A 25 -9.08 1.45 -13.35
C THR A 25 -8.41 2.73 -12.85
N ALA A 26 -7.44 3.24 -13.61
CA ALA A 26 -6.73 4.48 -13.24
C ALA A 26 -7.58 5.75 -13.46
N ASP A 27 -8.61 5.66 -14.32
CA ASP A 27 -9.32 6.83 -14.84
C ASP A 27 -10.56 7.24 -14.03
N ALA A 28 -11.01 6.39 -13.11
CA ALA A 28 -12.28 6.57 -12.40
C ALA A 28 -12.09 6.50 -10.87
N PRO A 29 -11.90 7.65 -10.18
CA PRO A 29 -12.06 7.69 -8.74
C PRO A 29 -13.53 7.44 -8.36
N PHE A 30 -13.75 6.91 -7.17
CA PHE A 30 -15.09 6.62 -6.64
C PHE A 30 -15.26 7.15 -5.22
N GLU A 31 -16.51 7.31 -4.80
CA GLU A 31 -16.86 7.73 -3.45
C GLU A 31 -17.23 6.53 -2.58
N SER A 32 -16.69 6.47 -1.37
CA SER A 32 -17.07 5.48 -0.37
C SER A 32 -17.08 6.12 1.00
N ALA A 33 -18.17 5.97 1.74
CA ALA A 33 -18.33 6.53 3.09
C ALA A 33 -17.98 8.04 3.21
N GLY A 34 -18.16 8.81 2.14
CA GLY A 34 -17.87 10.25 2.11
C GLY A 34 -16.40 10.62 1.87
N VAL A 35 -15.57 9.66 1.45
CA VAL A 35 -14.21 9.91 0.99
C VAL A 35 -14.03 9.48 -0.46
N THR A 36 -13.30 10.29 -1.22
CA THR A 36 -12.87 9.93 -2.57
C THR A 36 -11.75 8.90 -2.49
N VAL A 37 -11.83 7.84 -3.29
CA VAL A 37 -10.79 6.83 -3.43
C VAL A 37 -10.36 6.78 -4.88
N ARG A 38 -9.06 6.96 -5.13
CA ARG A 38 -8.43 6.81 -6.44
C ARG A 38 -7.59 5.55 -6.47
N SER A 39 -7.81 4.70 -7.46
CA SER A 39 -6.93 3.58 -7.75
C SER A 39 -5.71 4.01 -8.55
N ILE A 40 -4.55 3.48 -8.17
CA ILE A 40 -3.32 3.53 -8.96
C ILE A 40 -3.07 2.09 -9.39
N VAL A 41 -3.39 1.79 -10.64
CA VAL A 41 -3.25 0.45 -11.23
C VAL A 41 -1.82 0.27 -11.71
N GLY A 42 -1.21 -0.86 -11.35
CA GLY A 42 0.12 -1.23 -11.79
C GLY A 42 0.39 -2.70 -11.50
N GLU A 43 1.67 -3.01 -11.33
CA GLU A 43 2.12 -4.36 -11.00
C GLU A 43 2.64 -4.40 -9.57
N HIS A 44 2.48 -5.57 -8.95
CA HIS A 44 3.21 -5.95 -7.75
C HIS A 44 4.72 -5.83 -8.04
N ALA A 45 5.51 -5.38 -7.08
CA ALA A 45 6.95 -5.26 -7.28
C ALA A 45 7.60 -6.63 -7.52
N ALA A 46 8.47 -6.75 -8.52
CA ALA A 46 8.93 -8.03 -9.02
C ALA A 46 9.64 -8.89 -7.95
N ILE A 47 9.13 -10.12 -7.72
CA ILE A 47 9.75 -11.09 -6.80
C ILE A 47 10.98 -11.74 -7.45
N HIS A 48 10.82 -12.25 -8.68
CA HIS A 48 11.88 -12.90 -9.44
C HIS A 48 11.54 -12.88 -10.94
N SER A 49 12.55 -12.74 -11.80
CA SER A 49 12.36 -12.59 -13.26
C SER A 49 11.77 -13.81 -13.96
N SER A 50 11.73 -14.97 -13.31
CA SER A 50 11.12 -16.19 -13.84
C SER A 50 9.62 -16.31 -13.54
N LEU A 51 9.07 -15.44 -12.70
CA LEU A 51 7.65 -15.44 -12.36
C LEU A 51 6.91 -14.44 -13.26
N PRO A 52 5.64 -14.71 -13.60
CA PRO A 52 4.83 -13.73 -14.30
C PRO A 52 4.60 -12.49 -13.42
N GLU A 53 4.43 -11.34 -14.07
CA GLU A 53 3.95 -10.12 -13.41
C GLU A 53 2.58 -10.37 -12.78
N SER A 54 2.36 -9.76 -11.61
CA SER A 54 1.14 -9.94 -10.82
C SER A 54 0.48 -8.58 -10.64
N PRO A 55 -0.78 -8.41 -11.06
CA PRO A 55 -1.46 -7.12 -10.95
C PRO A 55 -1.55 -6.63 -9.51
N ASN A 56 -1.27 -5.34 -9.29
CA ASN A 56 -1.45 -4.66 -8.02
C ASN A 56 -2.31 -3.40 -8.20
N VAL A 57 -3.06 -3.05 -7.15
CA VAL A 57 -3.80 -1.80 -7.11
C VAL A 57 -3.48 -1.11 -5.79
N ALA A 58 -2.85 0.04 -5.89
CA ALA A 58 -2.72 0.96 -4.77
C ALA A 58 -3.96 1.84 -4.67
N TYR A 59 -4.30 2.27 -3.45
CA TYR A 59 -5.43 3.14 -3.18
C TYR A 59 -4.94 4.43 -2.53
N LEU A 60 -5.18 5.55 -3.21
CA LEU A 60 -5.02 6.88 -2.68
C LEU A 60 -6.38 7.37 -2.17
N ILE A 61 -6.51 7.46 -0.86
CA ILE A 61 -7.74 7.81 -0.15
C ILE A 61 -7.69 9.29 0.22
N ASP A 62 -8.71 10.01 -0.20
CA ASP A 62 -8.90 11.45 -0.06
C ASP A 62 -7.68 12.30 -0.49
N GLY A 63 -6.93 11.78 -1.46
CA GLY A 63 -5.72 12.42 -1.98
C GLY A 63 -4.52 12.46 -1.03
N ARG A 64 -4.62 11.89 0.18
CA ARG A 64 -3.63 12.09 1.27
C ARG A 64 -3.23 10.84 2.05
N ILE A 65 -3.96 9.73 1.93
CA ILE A 65 -3.61 8.45 2.56
C ILE A 65 -3.31 7.44 1.47
N LEU A 66 -2.11 6.86 1.46
CA LEU A 66 -1.73 5.84 0.49
C LEU A 66 -1.66 4.46 1.13
N HIS A 67 -2.44 3.52 0.61
CA HIS A 67 -2.21 2.09 0.77
C HIS A 67 -1.66 1.51 -0.55
N PRO A 68 -0.35 1.20 -0.65
CA PRO A 68 0.26 0.87 -1.93
C PRO A 68 0.10 -0.61 -2.34
N GLY A 69 -0.47 -1.45 -1.47
CA GLY A 69 -0.39 -2.91 -1.64
C GLY A 69 1.04 -3.38 -1.37
N ASP A 70 1.57 -4.22 -2.25
CA ASP A 70 2.92 -4.78 -2.25
C ASP A 70 3.79 -4.20 -3.36
N ALA A 71 3.70 -2.89 -3.54
CA ALA A 71 4.51 -2.14 -4.50
C ALA A 71 4.94 -0.76 -3.97
N PHE A 72 5.75 -0.06 -4.76
CA PHE A 72 6.12 1.34 -4.55
C PHE A 72 5.67 2.18 -5.74
N PRO A 73 4.35 2.46 -5.87
CA PRO A 73 3.80 3.09 -7.06
C PRO A 73 4.24 4.55 -7.19
N ALA A 74 4.46 5.01 -8.43
CA ALA A 74 4.57 6.43 -8.69
C ALA A 74 3.25 7.14 -8.31
N LEU A 75 3.37 8.29 -7.67
CA LEU A 75 2.21 9.10 -7.30
C LEU A 75 1.96 10.18 -8.36
N PRO A 76 0.72 10.64 -8.54
CA PRO A 76 0.45 11.85 -9.31
C PRO A 76 1.29 13.01 -8.77
N ASP A 77 1.87 13.80 -9.66
CA ASP A 77 2.67 14.98 -9.30
C ASP A 77 1.90 15.85 -8.30
N SER A 78 2.59 16.40 -7.30
CA SER A 78 2.06 17.23 -6.19
C SER A 78 1.24 16.52 -5.09
N THR A 79 1.15 15.19 -5.11
CA THR A 79 0.51 14.46 -3.99
C THR A 79 1.30 14.66 -2.69
N LEU A 80 0.65 15.19 -1.66
CA LEU A 80 1.18 15.29 -0.31
C LEU A 80 0.49 14.26 0.57
N LEU A 81 1.26 13.34 1.12
CA LEU A 81 0.72 12.27 1.96
C LEU A 81 0.72 12.67 3.43
N ASP A 82 -0.43 12.57 4.07
CA ASP A 82 -0.54 12.59 5.52
C ASP A 82 -0.14 11.23 6.09
N VAL A 83 -0.55 10.14 5.42
CA VAL A 83 -0.24 8.76 5.83
C VAL A 83 0.22 7.93 4.66
N LEU A 84 1.33 7.21 4.87
CA LEU A 84 1.81 6.15 4.01
C LEU A 84 1.79 4.84 4.78
N PHE A 85 1.00 3.86 4.30
CA PHE A 85 1.21 2.47 4.68
C PHE A 85 2.40 1.93 3.89
N LEU A 86 3.49 1.58 4.57
CA LEU A 86 4.76 1.23 3.94
C LEU A 86 5.02 -0.27 4.03
N PRO A 87 5.11 -1.00 2.91
CA PRO A 87 5.60 -2.37 2.93
C PRO A 87 7.03 -2.42 3.49
N VAL A 88 7.25 -3.26 4.51
CA VAL A 88 8.58 -3.43 5.14
C VAL A 88 9.13 -4.86 5.09
N SER A 89 8.34 -5.81 4.59
CA SER A 89 8.76 -7.19 4.36
C SER A 89 8.16 -7.73 3.06
N GLY A 90 8.82 -8.73 2.50
CA GLY A 90 8.42 -9.39 1.27
C GLY A 90 9.62 -9.94 0.52
N PRO A 91 9.46 -11.03 -0.25
CA PRO A 91 10.56 -11.67 -0.98
C PRO A 91 11.11 -10.82 -2.15
N TRP A 92 10.46 -9.70 -2.45
CA TRP A 92 10.74 -8.82 -3.58
C TRP A 92 11.52 -7.55 -3.21
N MET A 93 11.61 -7.19 -1.92
CA MET A 93 12.03 -5.84 -1.54
C MET A 93 13.38 -5.78 -0.83
N ARG A 94 14.04 -4.63 -0.94
CA ARG A 94 15.11 -4.22 -0.03
C ARG A 94 14.61 -3.09 0.86
N TYR A 95 15.15 -2.98 2.08
CA TYR A 95 14.85 -1.87 2.99
C TYR A 95 15.20 -0.50 2.41
N ALA A 96 16.27 -0.42 1.61
CA ALA A 96 16.64 0.82 0.92
C ALA A 96 15.51 1.33 0.01
N ASP A 97 14.81 0.45 -0.69
CA ASP A 97 13.71 0.84 -1.61
C ASP A 97 12.55 1.49 -0.82
N ALA A 98 12.27 0.99 0.39
CA ALA A 98 11.27 1.59 1.28
C ALA A 98 11.70 2.96 1.81
N VAL A 99 12.98 3.12 2.21
CA VAL A 99 13.53 4.42 2.64
C VAL A 99 13.53 5.43 1.50
N ASP A 100 13.92 5.02 0.30
CA ASP A 100 13.90 5.84 -0.90
C ASP A 100 12.48 6.30 -1.23
N TYR A 101 11.50 5.39 -1.10
CA TYR A 101 10.10 5.72 -1.33
C TYR A 101 9.56 6.74 -0.31
N VAL A 102 9.86 6.57 0.98
CA VAL A 102 9.51 7.56 2.02
C VAL A 102 10.23 8.89 1.76
N THR A 103 11.48 8.85 1.32
CA THR A 103 12.26 10.06 1.01
C THR A 103 11.66 10.84 -0.16
N ALA A 104 11.20 10.14 -1.19
CA ALA A 104 10.57 10.74 -2.37
C ALA A 104 9.18 11.30 -2.07
N THR A 105 8.39 10.63 -1.23
CA THR A 105 6.98 10.97 -0.97
C THR A 105 6.77 11.86 0.27
N ARG A 106 7.75 11.90 1.18
CA ARG A 106 7.77 12.71 2.42
C ARG A 106 6.44 12.75 3.19
N PRO A 107 5.86 11.59 3.56
CA PRO A 107 4.61 11.55 4.29
C PRO A 107 4.73 12.14 5.71
N GLY A 108 3.62 12.63 6.27
CA GLY A 108 3.55 13.05 7.68
C GLY A 108 3.69 11.89 8.67
N LEU A 109 3.11 10.73 8.32
CA LEU A 109 3.13 9.50 9.10
C LEU A 109 3.41 8.28 8.20
N VAL A 110 4.32 7.43 8.64
CA VAL A 110 4.57 6.09 8.08
C VAL A 110 4.01 5.04 9.04
N VAL A 111 3.18 4.15 8.50
CA VAL A 111 2.68 2.96 9.19
C VAL A 111 3.23 1.71 8.48
N PRO A 112 4.11 0.91 9.09
CA PRO A 112 4.60 -0.30 8.45
C PRO A 112 3.48 -1.34 8.24
N ILE A 113 3.50 -1.98 7.09
CA ILE A 113 2.63 -3.10 6.71
C ILE A 113 3.47 -4.24 6.09
N HIS A 114 2.80 -5.32 5.67
CA HIS A 114 3.42 -6.47 5.02
C HIS A 114 4.36 -7.31 5.88
N ASP A 115 4.37 -7.12 7.20
CA ASP A 115 5.27 -7.78 8.14
C ASP A 115 4.65 -8.99 8.87
N GLY A 116 3.49 -9.47 8.42
CA GLY A 116 2.78 -10.61 9.02
C GLY A 116 3.52 -11.95 8.86
N ASP A 117 4.50 -12.01 7.97
CA ASP A 117 5.44 -13.12 7.78
C ASP A 117 6.60 -13.12 8.79
N LEU A 118 6.77 -12.03 9.54
CA LEU A 118 7.85 -11.86 10.50
C LEU A 118 7.44 -12.25 11.92
N ASN A 119 8.40 -12.80 12.67
CA ASN A 119 8.28 -12.88 14.12
C ASN A 119 8.61 -11.52 14.78
N GLU A 120 8.53 -11.45 16.11
CA GLU A 120 8.81 -10.22 16.87
C GLU A 120 10.21 -9.64 16.61
N MET A 121 11.22 -10.51 16.46
CA MET A 121 12.59 -10.08 16.17
C MET A 121 12.68 -9.46 14.77
N GLY A 122 12.05 -10.08 13.77
CA GLY A 122 11.97 -9.53 12.42
C GLY A 122 11.25 -8.19 12.37
N ARG A 123 10.13 -8.06 13.10
CA ARG A 123 9.42 -6.78 13.25
C ARG A 123 10.32 -5.71 13.87
N THR A 124 11.02 -6.05 14.95
CA THR A 124 11.99 -5.14 15.60
C THR A 124 13.09 -4.68 14.63
N LEU A 125 13.56 -5.57 13.75
CA LEU A 125 14.54 -5.23 12.72
C LEU A 125 13.95 -4.27 11.68
N THR A 126 12.76 -4.54 11.16
CA THR A 126 12.09 -3.61 10.21
C THR A 126 11.82 -2.24 10.83
N ASP A 127 11.52 -2.17 12.13
CA ASP A 127 11.27 -0.91 12.84
C ASP A 127 12.51 -0.01 12.90
N GLN A 128 13.72 -0.56 12.71
CA GLN A 128 14.94 0.24 12.62
C GLN A 128 14.95 1.17 11.39
N LEU A 129 14.10 0.90 10.39
CA LEU A 129 13.85 1.82 9.26
C LEU A 129 13.51 3.23 9.75
N ALA A 130 12.81 3.37 10.88
CA ALA A 130 12.45 4.66 11.46
C ALA A 130 13.67 5.58 11.65
N GLY A 131 14.82 5.02 12.02
CA GLY A 131 16.06 5.77 12.22
C GLY A 131 16.77 6.18 10.92
N LEU A 132 16.32 5.67 9.77
CA LEU A 132 16.85 5.99 8.44
C LEU A 132 15.96 6.99 7.68
N LEU A 133 14.77 7.29 8.20
CA LEU A 133 13.84 8.22 7.54
C LEU A 133 14.32 9.67 7.67
N PRO A 134 14.00 10.53 6.68
CA PRO A 134 14.21 11.96 6.80
C PRO A 134 13.57 12.56 8.07
N GLU A 135 14.18 13.63 8.59
CA GLU A 135 13.63 14.37 9.73
C GLU A 135 12.20 14.87 9.47
N GLY A 136 11.39 14.89 10.54
CA GLY A 136 10.01 15.36 10.52
C GLY A 136 8.97 14.30 10.15
N ILE A 137 9.40 13.10 9.72
CA ILE A 137 8.50 11.98 9.41
C ILE A 137 8.25 11.18 10.69
N ARG A 138 6.97 11.01 11.06
CA ARG A 138 6.61 10.10 12.16
C ARG A 138 6.58 8.66 11.65
N TYR A 139 7.10 7.73 12.43
CA TYR A 139 6.95 6.29 12.18
C TYR A 139 6.17 5.67 13.34
N GLN A 140 5.07 4.98 13.04
CA GLN A 140 4.24 4.35 14.04
C GLN A 140 3.74 3.00 13.56
N ARG A 141 4.22 1.94 14.22
CA ARG A 141 3.61 0.62 14.13
C ARG A 141 2.26 0.61 14.83
N LEU A 142 1.27 0.01 14.18
CA LEU A 142 -0.06 -0.21 14.75
C LEU A 142 -0.28 -1.70 14.96
N ASP A 143 -0.73 -2.09 16.14
CA ASP A 143 -1.20 -3.45 16.37
C ASP A 143 -2.59 -3.63 15.76
N SER A 144 -2.93 -4.86 15.35
CA SER A 144 -4.21 -5.16 14.71
C SER A 144 -5.39 -4.69 15.55
N GLY A 145 -6.33 -3.99 14.91
CA GLY A 145 -7.50 -3.39 15.57
C GLY A 145 -7.24 -2.07 16.29
N THR A 146 -5.99 -1.58 16.35
CA THR A 146 -5.67 -0.29 16.96
C THR A 146 -6.05 0.85 16.01
N PRO A 147 -6.95 1.78 16.40
CA PRO A 147 -7.26 2.94 15.58
C PRO A 147 -6.13 3.98 15.65
N VAL A 148 -5.99 4.76 14.58
CA VAL A 148 -5.12 5.93 14.53
C VAL A 148 -5.92 7.13 14.04
N THR A 149 -5.65 8.31 14.62
CA THR A 149 -6.21 9.59 14.17
C THR A 149 -5.09 10.41 13.58
N VAL A 150 -5.32 10.93 12.38
CA VAL A 150 -4.37 11.68 11.57
C VAL A 150 -4.97 13.00 11.15
#